data_AF-A0A973DA51-F1
#
_entry.id   AF-A0A973DA51-F1
#
_cell.length_a   1.000
_cell.length_b   1.000
_cell.length_c   1.000
_cell.angle_alpha   90.00
_cell.angle_beta   90.00
_cell.angle_gamma   90.00
#
_symmetry.space_group_name_H-M   'P 1'
#
loop_
_entity.id
_entity.type
_entity.pdbx_description
1 polymer ?
#
loop_
_entity_poly.entity_id
_entity_poly.type
_entity_poly.pdbx_seq_one_letter_code
_entity_poly.pdbx_strand_id
1 'polypeptide(L)'
;MAHDREFFINSDKETFKRYDLARFLEQGDDSLDPLTSSMLDNIDNLAIGGYYTIQGEDGMPWLISERLYGDSQYWWIIMLFNGFQGIEDIKNGEDIKYPSVNALQDFYFTLKSRERTSE
;
A
#
# COMPACT_ATOMS: atom_id res chain seq x y z
N MET A 1 -19.18 -6.81 20.44
CA MET A 1 -19.85 -7.62 19.41
C MET A 1 -18.92 -7.66 18.23
N ALA A 2 -18.68 -8.86 17.68
CA ALA A 2 -17.54 -9.20 16.85
C ALA A 2 -17.50 -8.44 15.52
N HIS A 3 -16.36 -7.82 15.23
CA HIS A 3 -15.92 -7.52 13.87
C HIS A 3 -14.62 -8.30 13.61
N ASP A 4 -14.71 -9.64 13.71
CA ASP A 4 -13.69 -10.58 13.22
C ASP A 4 -13.87 -10.77 11.70
N ARG A 5 -13.88 -9.67 10.93
CA ARG A 5 -13.83 -9.76 9.46
C ARG A 5 -12.55 -9.11 8.98
N GLU A 6 -11.64 -9.97 8.56
CA GLU A 6 -10.42 -9.58 7.86
C GLU A 6 -10.81 -9.03 6.48
N PHE A 7 -10.45 -7.79 6.18
CA PHE A 7 -10.74 -7.14 4.89
C PHE A 7 -9.52 -7.29 3.96
N PHE A 8 -9.76 -7.83 2.76
CA PHE A 8 -8.68 -8.22 1.84
C PHE A 8 -8.53 -7.25 0.66
N ILE A 9 -9.56 -7.17 -0.19
CA ILE A 9 -9.67 -6.21 -1.29
C ILE A 9 -11.15 -6.12 -1.68
N ASN A 10 -11.61 -4.95 -2.13
CA ASN A 10 -12.90 -4.82 -2.80
C ASN A 10 -12.66 -4.83 -4.32
N SER A 11 -12.89 -6.00 -4.92
CA SER A 11 -12.73 -6.19 -6.36
C SER A 11 -13.82 -5.48 -7.19
N ASP A 12 -15.00 -5.27 -6.61
CA ASP A 12 -16.20 -4.72 -7.25
C ASP A 12 -16.19 -3.18 -7.34
N LYS A 13 -15.35 -2.51 -6.54
CA LYS A 13 -15.18 -1.06 -6.60
C LYS A 13 -14.37 -0.69 -7.84
N GLU A 14 -15.05 -0.17 -8.86
CA GLU A 14 -14.40 0.42 -10.02
C GLU A 14 -13.66 1.70 -9.62
N THR A 15 -12.36 1.60 -9.42
CA THR A 15 -11.47 2.76 -9.31
C THR A 15 -10.61 2.86 -10.57
N PHE A 16 -10.13 4.07 -10.87
CA PHE A 16 -9.25 4.30 -12.03
C PHE A 16 -7.86 3.65 -11.86
N LYS A 17 -7.48 3.23 -10.64
CA LYS A 17 -6.14 2.76 -10.29
C LYS A 17 -6.19 1.38 -9.62
N ARG A 18 -5.33 0.46 -10.08
CA ARG A 18 -5.26 -0.92 -9.55
C ARG A 18 -4.98 -0.93 -8.04
N TYR A 19 -4.06 -0.07 -7.59
CA TYR A 19 -3.64 0.07 -6.20
C TYR A 19 -4.25 1.33 -5.55
N ASP A 20 -5.53 1.61 -5.82
CA ASP A 20 -6.25 2.65 -5.09
C ASP A 20 -6.46 2.19 -3.64
N LEU A 21 -5.99 2.97 -2.67
CA LEU A 21 -6.10 2.68 -1.23
C LEU A 21 -7.54 2.33 -0.82
N ALA A 22 -8.53 2.97 -1.44
CA ALA A 22 -9.95 2.73 -1.15
C ALA A 22 -10.46 1.33 -1.54
N ARG A 23 -9.64 0.52 -2.24
CA ARG A 23 -9.91 -0.90 -2.50
C ARG A 23 -9.36 -1.82 -1.41
N PHE A 24 -8.42 -1.36 -0.60
CA PHE A 24 -7.72 -2.16 0.41
C PHE A 24 -8.16 -1.86 1.84
N LEU A 25 -9.02 -0.85 2.01
CA LEU A 25 -9.60 -0.47 3.30
C LEU A 25 -11.12 -0.69 3.27
N GLU A 26 -11.64 -1.24 4.37
CA GLU A 26 -13.08 -1.34 4.57
C GLU A 26 -13.65 0.07 4.75
N GLN A 27 -14.72 0.37 4.03
CA GLN A 27 -15.42 1.64 4.18
C GLN A 27 -16.41 1.49 5.34
N GLY A 28 -16.03 2.02 6.50
CA GLY A 28 -16.97 2.21 7.62
C GLY A 28 -17.97 3.34 7.34
N ASP A 29 -18.87 3.59 8.29
CA ASP A 29 -19.97 4.54 8.13
C ASP A 29 -19.51 5.96 7.72
N ASP A 30 -18.31 6.42 8.14
CA ASP A 30 -17.76 7.74 7.78
C ASP A 30 -16.22 7.77 7.62
N SER A 31 -15.53 6.63 7.68
CA SER A 31 -14.06 6.57 7.59
C SER A 31 -13.55 5.28 6.95
N LEU A 32 -12.39 5.35 6.30
CA LEU A 32 -11.63 4.15 5.93
C LEU A 32 -11.06 3.54 7.21
N ASP A 33 -11.32 2.26 7.47
CA ASP A 33 -10.79 1.57 8.65
C ASP A 33 -9.48 0.83 8.30
N PRO A 34 -8.31 1.34 8.73
CA PRO A 34 -7.04 0.65 8.55
C PRO A 34 -6.90 -0.61 9.43
N LEU A 35 -7.60 -0.70 10.57
CA LEU A 35 -7.34 -1.73 11.59
C LEU A 35 -7.80 -3.14 11.19
N THR A 36 -8.66 -3.28 10.19
CA THR A 36 -9.15 -4.58 9.68
C THR A 36 -8.46 -4.99 8.38
N SER A 37 -7.54 -4.18 7.87
CA SER A 37 -6.91 -4.42 6.58
C SER A 37 -5.80 -5.46 6.70
N SER A 38 -6.09 -6.67 6.19
CA SER A 38 -5.11 -7.75 5.97
C SER A 38 -3.90 -7.27 5.18
N MET A 39 -4.08 -6.19 4.43
CA MET A 39 -3.03 -5.53 3.70
C MET A 39 -1.97 -4.91 4.62
N LEU A 40 -2.40 -4.18 5.66
CA LEU A 40 -1.48 -3.54 6.61
C LEU A 40 -0.72 -4.59 7.42
N ASP A 41 -1.36 -5.71 7.75
CA ASP A 41 -0.71 -6.79 8.49
C ASP A 41 0.42 -7.49 7.70
N ASN A 42 0.42 -7.40 6.38
CA ASN A 42 1.32 -8.15 5.51
C ASN A 42 2.26 -7.27 4.68
N ILE A 43 2.10 -5.95 4.71
CA ILE A 43 2.89 -5.05 3.88
C ILE A 43 4.38 -5.15 4.17
N ASP A 44 4.76 -5.29 5.45
CA ASP A 44 6.16 -5.40 5.88
C ASP A 44 6.84 -6.70 5.44
N ASN A 45 6.05 -7.72 5.04
CA ASN A 45 6.55 -9.02 4.58
C ASN A 45 6.80 -9.06 3.07
N LEU A 46 6.51 -7.98 2.34
CA LEU A 46 6.75 -7.92 0.90
C LEU A 46 8.24 -8.03 0.58
N ALA A 47 8.56 -8.79 -0.46
CA ALA A 47 9.94 -8.93 -0.91
C ALA A 47 10.49 -7.57 -1.38
N ILE A 48 11.59 -7.15 -0.76
CA ILE A 48 12.32 -5.92 -1.11
C ILE A 48 12.81 -6.04 -2.56
N GLY A 49 12.43 -5.06 -3.38
CA GLY A 49 12.91 -4.91 -4.76
C GLY A 49 14.19 -4.09 -4.86
N GLY A 50 14.43 -3.21 -3.89
CA GLY A 50 15.66 -2.43 -3.79
C GLY A 50 15.61 -1.37 -2.70
N TYR A 51 16.63 -0.51 -2.74
CA TYR A 51 16.78 0.66 -1.89
C TYR A 51 16.91 1.91 -2.75
N TYR A 52 16.41 3.03 -2.25
CA TYR A 52 16.46 4.31 -2.93
C TYR A 52 16.83 5.40 -1.94
N THR A 53 17.86 6.18 -2.27
CA THR A 53 18.19 7.40 -1.53
C THR A 53 17.31 8.53 -2.05
N ILE A 54 16.58 9.21 -1.17
CA ILE A 54 15.78 10.39 -1.53
C ILE A 54 16.72 11.50 -2.01
N GLN A 55 16.43 12.13 -3.16
CA GLN A 55 17.30 13.10 -3.85
C GLN A 55 16.68 14.50 -4.00
N GLY A 56 15.73 14.85 -3.13
CA GLY A 56 15.04 16.15 -3.12
C GLY A 56 13.52 16.06 -3.22
N GLU A 57 12.95 14.86 -3.11
CA GLU A 57 11.51 14.60 -3.05
C GLU A 57 10.93 14.79 -1.63
N ASP A 58 11.45 15.76 -0.87
CA ASP A 58 11.03 16.05 0.51
C ASP A 58 9.51 16.23 0.60
N GLY A 59 8.85 15.38 1.39
CA GLY A 59 7.40 15.39 1.53
C GLY A 59 6.60 15.06 0.27
N MET A 60 7.22 14.48 -0.77
CA MET A 60 6.57 14.18 -2.04
C MET A 60 6.60 12.67 -2.38
N PRO A 61 5.86 11.83 -1.64
CA PRO A 61 5.85 10.37 -1.85
C PRO A 61 5.34 9.97 -3.25
N TRP A 62 4.49 10.78 -3.88
CA TRP A 62 4.01 10.54 -5.23
C TRP A 62 5.13 10.63 -6.28
N LEU A 63 6.11 11.53 -6.11
CA LEU A 63 7.27 11.64 -7.00
C LEU A 63 8.22 10.46 -6.82
N ILE A 64 8.42 10.02 -5.56
CA ILE A 64 9.21 8.82 -5.27
C ILE A 64 8.59 7.61 -5.97
N SER A 65 7.27 7.43 -5.86
CA SER A 65 6.54 6.37 -6.55
C SER A 65 6.69 6.45 -8.07
N GLU A 66 6.55 7.63 -8.66
CA GLU A 66 6.72 7.83 -10.10
C GLU A 66 8.14 7.48 -10.56
N ARG A 67 9.17 7.81 -9.78
CA ARG A 67 10.56 7.45 -10.11
C ARG A 67 10.83 5.95 -10.02
N LEU A 68 10.29 5.29 -9.01
CA LEU A 68 10.56 3.86 -8.76
C LEU A 68 9.74 2.94 -9.66
N TYR A 69 8.50 3.32 -9.95
CA TYR A 69 7.53 2.45 -10.61
C TYR A 69 6.99 3.00 -11.94
N GLY A 70 7.30 4.25 -12.29
CA GLY A 70 6.70 4.94 -13.43
C GLY A 70 5.25 5.36 -13.21
N ASP A 71 4.75 5.28 -11.96
CA ASP A 71 3.37 5.62 -11.62
C ASP A 71 3.28 6.11 -10.18
N SER A 72 2.49 7.15 -9.94
CA SER A 72 2.25 7.72 -8.61
C SER A 72 1.40 6.85 -7.70
N GLN A 73 0.64 5.86 -8.21
CA GLN A 73 -0.35 5.12 -7.42
C GLN A 73 0.22 4.31 -6.24
N TYR A 74 1.53 4.04 -6.21
CA TYR A 74 2.17 3.20 -5.20
C TYR A 74 2.71 4.00 -4.00
N TRP A 75 2.52 5.32 -3.98
CA TRP A 75 3.09 6.22 -2.97
C TRP A 75 2.79 5.78 -1.53
N TRP A 76 1.55 5.37 -1.27
CA TRP A 76 1.08 4.99 0.06
C TRP A 76 1.64 3.63 0.50
N ILE A 77 1.89 2.72 -0.45
CA ILE A 77 2.55 1.44 -0.18
C ILE A 77 4.00 1.70 0.25
N ILE A 78 4.70 2.60 -0.43
CA ILE A 78 6.08 2.98 -0.06
C ILE A 78 6.10 3.55 1.35
N MET A 79 5.17 4.44 1.69
CA MET A 79 5.09 5.03 3.02
C MET A 79 4.88 3.97 4.10
N LEU A 80 3.87 3.13 3.94
CA LEU A 80 3.55 2.07 4.89
C LEU A 80 4.71 1.08 5.04
N PHE A 81 5.32 0.66 3.93
CA PHE A 81 6.43 -0.29 3.93
C PHE A 81 7.67 0.22 4.69
N ASN A 82 7.83 1.54 4.79
CA ASN A 82 8.90 2.19 5.55
C ASN A 82 8.44 2.69 6.93
N GLY A 83 7.19 2.43 7.32
CA GLY A 83 6.64 2.85 8.62
C GLY A 83 6.39 4.35 8.74
N PHE A 84 6.37 5.10 7.64
CA PHE A 84 6.11 6.54 7.63
C PHE A 84 4.65 6.82 8.01
N GLN A 85 4.47 7.72 8.97
CA GLN A 85 3.16 8.13 9.47
C GLN A 85 2.63 9.33 8.69
N GLY A 86 3.53 10.14 8.14
CA GLY A 86 3.18 11.32 7.36
C GLY A 86 4.23 11.66 6.31
N ILE A 87 3.89 12.62 5.45
CA ILE A 87 4.79 13.06 4.38
C ILE A 87 6.04 13.75 4.95
N GLU A 88 5.93 14.33 6.15
CA GLU A 88 7.01 14.96 6.90
C GLU A 88 8.14 14.00 7.31
N ASP A 89 7.87 12.70 7.29
CA ASP A 89 8.88 11.67 7.57
C ASP A 89 9.85 11.50 6.39
N ILE A 90 9.46 11.94 5.19
CA ILE A 90 10.25 11.79 3.95
C ILE A 90 11.29 12.90 3.88
N LYS A 91 12.56 12.52 4.05
CA LYS A 91 13.69 13.46 4.11
C LYS A 91 14.76 13.14 3.07
N ASN A 92 15.31 14.20 2.49
CA ASN A 92 16.37 14.14 1.52
C ASN A 92 17.62 13.49 2.12
N GLY A 93 18.25 12.60 1.34
CA GLY A 93 19.40 11.82 1.76
C GLY A 93 19.08 10.58 2.60
N GLU A 94 17.80 10.30 2.91
CA GLU A 94 17.41 9.07 3.59
C GLU A 94 17.27 7.92 2.59
N ASP A 95 17.77 6.74 2.99
CA ASP A 95 17.62 5.50 2.24
C ASP A 95 16.31 4.82 2.63
N ILE A 96 15.42 4.66 1.66
CA ILE A 96 14.16 3.92 1.82
C ILE A 96 14.24 2.58 1.11
N LYS A 97 13.51 1.59 1.61
CA LYS A 97 13.28 0.31 0.92
C LYS A 97 11.99 0.40 0.10
N TYR A 98 11.93 -0.34 -1.00
CA TYR A 98 10.71 -0.44 -1.80
C TYR A 98 10.48 -1.88 -2.28
N PRO A 99 9.23 -2.37 -2.31
CA PRO A 99 8.93 -3.72 -2.78
C PRO A 99 9.11 -3.84 -4.30
N SER A 100 9.44 -5.03 -4.80
CA SER A 100 9.48 -5.27 -6.24
C SER A 100 8.08 -5.21 -6.86
N VAL A 101 7.99 -4.85 -8.15
CA VAL A 101 6.72 -4.88 -8.89
C VAL A 101 6.07 -6.27 -8.84
N ASN A 102 6.87 -7.34 -8.91
CA ASN A 102 6.37 -8.71 -8.79
C ASN A 102 5.78 -8.97 -7.40
N ALA A 103 6.45 -8.54 -6.32
CA ALA A 103 5.91 -8.67 -4.97
C ALA A 103 4.57 -7.95 -4.80
N LEU A 104 4.42 -6.76 -5.40
CA LEU A 104 3.15 -6.02 -5.40
C LEU A 104 2.05 -6.79 -6.15
N GLN A 105 2.38 -7.37 -7.30
CA GLN A 105 1.43 -8.17 -8.09
C GLN A 105 1.01 -9.44 -7.35
N ASP A 106 1.97 -10.20 -6.82
CA ASP A 106 1.71 -11.44 -6.07
C ASP A 106 0.84 -11.17 -4.84
N PHE A 107 1.12 -10.06 -4.16
CA PHE A 107 0.33 -9.60 -3.03
C PHE A 107 -1.11 -9.26 -3.43
N TYR A 108 -1.30 -8.49 -4.51
CA TYR A 108 -2.64 -8.20 -5.05
C TYR A 108 -3.41 -9.50 -5.38
N PHE A 109 -2.76 -10.47 -6.03
CA PHE A 109 -3.39 -11.75 -6.36
C PHE A 109 -3.71 -12.58 -5.12
N THR A 110 -2.86 -12.53 -4.10
CA THR A 110 -3.08 -13.20 -2.82
C THR A 110 -4.32 -12.64 -2.12
N LEU A 111 -4.43 -11.31 -2.01
CA LEU A 111 -5.58 -10.65 -1.39
C LEU A 111 -6.87 -10.96 -2.17
N LYS A 112 -6.84 -10.88 -3.50
CA LYS A 112 -7.98 -11.23 -4.36
C LYS A 112 -8.42 -12.70 -4.21
N SER A 113 -7.47 -13.61 -4.00
CA SER A 113 -7.81 -15.03 -3.81
C SER A 113 -8.49 -15.28 -2.45
N ARG A 114 -8.06 -14.56 -1.40
CA ARG A 114 -8.66 -14.65 -0.06
C ARG A 114 -10.08 -14.07 0.01
N GLU A 115 -10.34 -12.94 -0.68
CA GLU A 115 -11.69 -12.37 -0.86
C GLU A 115 -12.67 -13.44 -1.36
N ARG A 116 -12.34 -14.11 -2.47
CA ARG A 116 -13.21 -15.14 -3.10
C ARG A 116 -13.41 -16.41 -2.28
N THR A 117 -12.57 -16.66 -1.28
CA THR A 117 -12.69 -17.84 -0.40
C THR A 117 -13.47 -17.52 0.88
N SER A 118 -13.71 -16.23 1.14
CA SER A 118 -14.42 -15.73 2.31
C SER A 118 -15.92 -15.46 2.04
N GLU A 119 -16.35 -15.60 0.78
CA GLU A 119 -17.75 -15.62 0.33
C GLU A 119 -18.36 -17.03 0.36
#